data_AF-A0A4Q3HU64-F1
#
_entry.id   AF-A0A4Q3HU64-F1
#
_cell.length_a   1.000
_cell.length_b   1.000
_cell.length_c   1.000
_cell.angle_alpha   90.00
_cell.angle_beta   90.00
_cell.angle_gamma   90.00
#
_symmetry.space_group_name_H-M   'P 1'
#
loop_
_entity.id
_entity.type
_entity.pdbx_description
1 polymer ?
#
loop_
_entity_poly.entity_id
_entity_poly.type
_entity_poly.pdbx_seq_one_letter_code
_entity_poly.pdbx_strand_id
1 'polypeptide(L)'
;MATITSADAVKPEMPKARSFRIPLSLVSYLQATPLTLILGFFLALPILMIVIVSFWDYDFAQMYPDFLTMNYVETLGSWVTWKTYLNTLKFAAIVWAITLFVGFWVAYFLAFHIRTS
;
A
#
# COMPACT_ATOMS: atom_id res chain seq x y z
N MET A 1 -68.15 48.28 -11.76
CA MET A 1 -67.34 48.56 -10.55
C MET A 1 -67.09 47.21 -9.90
N ALA A 2 -65.95 46.57 -10.20
CA ALA A 2 -64.91 46.20 -9.22
C ALA A 2 -65.51 45.49 -7.98
N THR A 3 -65.18 44.25 -7.64
CA THR A 3 -63.82 43.75 -7.35
C THR A 3 -63.88 42.22 -7.24
N ILE A 4 -63.05 41.52 -8.01
CA ILE A 4 -62.73 40.10 -7.82
C ILE A 4 -61.64 40.04 -6.75
N THR A 5 -61.98 39.61 -5.54
CA THR A 5 -61.01 39.22 -4.52
C THR A 5 -60.37 37.91 -4.95
N SER A 6 -59.16 38.01 -5.50
CA SER A 6 -58.25 36.88 -5.70
C SER A 6 -57.96 36.25 -4.35
N ALA A 7 -58.46 35.04 -4.14
CA ALA A 7 -58.03 34.19 -3.04
C ALA A 7 -56.61 33.71 -3.36
N ASP A 8 -55.61 34.41 -2.82
CA ASP A 8 -54.23 33.97 -2.83
C ASP A 8 -54.12 32.66 -2.04
N ALA A 9 -54.11 31.55 -2.76
CA ALA A 9 -53.82 30.24 -2.20
C ALA A 9 -52.35 30.21 -1.74
N VAL A 10 -52.15 30.35 -0.43
CA VAL A 10 -50.84 30.18 0.21
C VAL A 10 -50.37 28.74 -0.01
N LYS A 11 -49.38 28.58 -0.89
CA LYS A 11 -48.75 27.31 -1.21
C LYS A 11 -47.87 26.90 -0.01
N PRO A 12 -47.99 25.69 0.54
CA PRO A 12 -47.16 25.28 1.66
C PRO A 12 -45.72 25.11 1.17
N GLU A 13 -44.82 26.02 1.58
CA GLU A 13 -43.39 25.84 1.37
C GLU A 13 -42.88 24.74 2.31
N MET A 14 -42.69 23.54 1.78
CA MET A 14 -42.03 22.46 2.51
C MET A 14 -40.57 22.85 2.82
N PRO A 15 -40.08 22.59 4.04
CA PRO A 15 -38.72 22.96 4.42
C PRO A 15 -37.73 22.23 3.53
N LYS A 16 -36.91 23.00 2.81
CA LYS A 16 -35.88 22.47 1.91
C LYS A 16 -34.78 21.83 2.76
N ALA A 17 -34.98 20.57 3.12
CA ALA A 17 -34.03 19.79 3.90
C ALA A 17 -32.67 19.82 3.18
N ARG A 18 -31.69 20.51 3.76
CA ARG A 18 -30.31 20.52 3.25
C ARG A 18 -29.73 19.13 3.50
N SER A 19 -29.91 18.24 2.53
CA SER A 19 -29.22 16.96 2.47
C SER A 19 -27.73 17.23 2.35
N PHE A 20 -26.99 17.00 3.42
CA PHE A 20 -25.53 16.97 3.40
C PHE A 20 -25.12 15.80 2.48
N ARG A 21 -24.68 16.10 1.25
CA ARG A 21 -24.22 15.06 0.32
C ARG A 21 -22.76 14.78 0.61
N ILE A 22 -22.51 13.69 1.33
CA ILE A 22 -21.15 13.16 1.49
C ILE A 22 -20.73 12.58 0.13
N PRO A 23 -19.58 12.98 -0.43
CA PRO A 23 -19.11 12.41 -1.69
C PRO A 23 -18.82 10.92 -1.47
N LEU A 24 -19.27 10.09 -2.42
CA LEU A 24 -19.17 8.63 -2.33
C LEU A 24 -17.72 8.16 -2.13
N SER A 25 -16.76 8.87 -2.71
CA SER A 25 -15.32 8.62 -2.54
C SER A 25 -14.86 8.76 -1.09
N LEU A 26 -15.36 9.75 -0.36
CA LEU A 26 -15.00 9.94 1.06
C LEU A 26 -15.54 8.80 1.92
N VAL A 27 -16.74 8.30 1.61
CA VAL A 27 -17.30 7.12 2.28
C VAL A 27 -16.43 5.88 2.01
N SER A 28 -16.00 5.67 0.76
CA SER A 28 -15.10 4.56 0.40
C SER A 28 -13.76 4.64 1.13
N TYR A 29 -13.13 5.83 1.19
CA TYR A 29 -11.88 5.99 1.93
C TYR A 29 -12.08 5.77 3.43
N LEU A 30 -13.16 6.28 4.02
CA LEU A 30 -13.45 6.09 5.46
C LEU A 30 -13.70 4.63 5.83
N GLN A 31 -14.25 3.82 4.91
CA GLN A 31 -14.39 2.37 5.10
C GLN A 31 -13.05 1.63 4.99
N ALA A 32 -12.15 2.08 4.12
CA ALA A 32 -10.83 1.49 3.96
C ALA A 32 -9.84 1.91 5.05
N THR A 33 -10.01 3.10 5.67
CA THR A 33 -9.06 3.65 6.64
C THR A 33 -8.73 2.74 7.81
N PRO A 34 -9.66 1.99 8.45
CA PRO A 34 -9.31 1.18 9.61
C PRO A 34 -8.33 0.06 9.22
N LEU A 35 -8.58 -0.61 8.09
CA LEU A 35 -7.71 -1.65 7.57
C LEU A 35 -6.36 -1.07 7.14
N THR A 36 -6.35 0.05 6.42
CA THR A 36 -5.12 0.73 6.00
C THR A 36 -4.28 1.16 7.20
N LEU A 37 -4.89 1.68 8.26
CA LEU A 37 -4.18 2.05 9.48
C LEU A 37 -3.58 0.83 10.16
N ILE A 38 -4.34 -0.26 10.33
CA ILE A 38 -3.83 -1.48 10.97
C ILE A 38 -2.64 -2.03 10.17
N LEU A 39 -2.81 -2.25 8.87
CA LEU A 39 -1.72 -2.77 8.01
C LEU A 39 -0.53 -1.80 7.96
N GLY A 40 -0.81 -0.50 7.88
CA GLY A 40 0.20 0.55 7.84
C GLY A 40 1.04 0.60 9.12
N PHE A 41 0.41 0.58 10.30
CA PHE A 41 1.13 0.55 11.57
C PHE A 41 1.94 -0.73 11.75
N PHE A 42 1.34 -1.89 11.47
CA PHE A 42 2.03 -3.18 11.59
C PHE A 42 3.19 -3.34 10.61
N LEU A 43 3.17 -2.66 9.46
CA LEU A 43 4.28 -2.63 8.53
C LEU A 43 5.33 -1.57 8.91
N ALA A 44 4.88 -0.36 9.27
CA ALA A 44 5.77 0.76 9.51
C ALA A 44 6.55 0.65 10.82
N LEU A 45 5.93 0.17 11.90
CA LEU A 45 6.59 0.01 13.18
C LEU A 45 7.82 -0.92 13.12
N PRO A 46 7.76 -2.14 12.57
CA PRO A 46 8.95 -2.99 12.48
C PRO A 46 10.00 -2.41 11.53
N ILE A 47 9.60 -1.76 10.44
CA ILE A 47 10.57 -1.08 9.55
C ILE A 47 11.28 0.04 10.30
N LEU A 48 10.55 0.86 11.06
CA LEU A 48 11.13 1.93 11.86
C LEU A 48 12.09 1.36 12.91
N MET A 49 11.71 0.27 13.58
CA MET A 49 12.59 -0.41 14.53
C MET A 49 13.89 -0.89 13.87
N ILE A 50 13.81 -1.52 12.69
CA ILE A 50 14.99 -1.94 11.93
C ILE A 50 15.90 -0.74 11.61
N VAL A 51 15.31 0.38 11.16
CA VAL A 51 16.06 1.59 10.83
C VAL A 51 16.72 2.21 12.06
N ILE A 52 16.05 2.27 13.21
CA ILE A 52 16.64 2.82 14.44
C ILE A 52 17.81 1.94 14.90
N VAL A 53 17.57 0.62 15.01
CA VAL A 53 18.56 -0.34 15.51
C VAL A 53 19.73 -0.50 14.54
N SER A 54 19.56 -0.26 13.23
CA SER A 54 20.67 -0.35 12.27
C SER A 54 21.79 0.68 12.51
N PHE A 55 21.51 1.75 13.25
CA PHE A 55 22.52 2.75 13.64
C PHE A 55 23.11 2.50 15.03
N TRP A 56 22.56 1.58 15.83
CA TRP A 56 23.06 1.31 17.18
C TRP A 56 24.43 0.65 17.15
N ASP A 57 25.22 0.92 18.19
CA ASP A 57 26.47 0.21 18.42
C ASP A 57 26.17 -1.21 18.94
N TYR A 58 26.97 -2.18 18.54
CA TYR A 58 26.82 -3.56 19.01
C TYR A 58 28.16 -4.11 19.46
N ASP A 59 28.17 -4.71 20.64
CA ASP A 59 29.24 -5.54 21.14
C ASP A 59 28.80 -7.01 21.12
N PHE A 60 29.69 -7.94 21.47
CA PHE A 60 29.44 -9.39 21.43
C PHE A 60 28.22 -9.84 22.26
N ALA A 61 27.77 -9.05 23.24
CA ALA A 61 26.70 -9.42 24.16
C ALA A 61 25.56 -8.39 24.30
N GLN A 62 25.74 -7.15 23.87
CA GLN A 62 24.80 -6.05 24.13
C GLN A 62 24.77 -5.04 22.98
N MET A 63 23.61 -4.43 22.76
CA MET A 63 23.44 -3.31 21.82
C MET A 63 23.21 -2.02 22.61
N TYR A 64 23.90 -0.96 22.21
CA TYR A 64 23.82 0.35 22.85
C TYR A 64 23.19 1.36 21.90
N PRO A 65 22.22 2.16 22.38
CA PRO A 65 21.68 3.26 21.59
C PRO A 65 22.76 4.29 21.31
N ASP A 66 23.28 4.28 20.09
CA ASP A 66 24.19 5.28 19.56
C ASP A 66 23.85 5.50 18.07
N PHE A 67 24.38 6.55 17.46
CA PHE A 67 24.24 6.81 16.03
C PHE A 67 25.57 6.60 15.32
N LEU A 68 25.82 5.35 14.91
CA LEU A 68 27.03 4.92 14.24
C LEU A 68 26.72 4.32 12.86
N THR A 69 27.60 4.59 11.90
CA THR A 69 27.51 4.02 10.54
C THR A 69 28.50 2.86 10.32
N MET A 70 29.23 2.46 11.36
CA MET A 70 30.27 1.42 11.29
C MET A 70 29.71 0.08 10.78
N ASN A 71 28.52 -0.32 11.25
CA ASN A 71 27.77 -1.50 10.79
C ASN A 71 27.66 -1.58 9.25
N TYR A 72 27.41 -0.44 8.60
CA TYR A 72 27.29 -0.37 7.13
C TYR A 72 28.66 -0.46 6.45
N VAL A 73 29.68 0.19 7.00
CA VAL A 73 31.04 0.15 6.44
C VAL A 73 31.59 -1.26 6.50
N GLU A 74 31.39 -1.98 7.60
CA GLU A 74 31.81 -3.36 7.77
C GLU A 74 31.06 -4.30 6.82
N THR A 75 29.73 -4.18 6.77
CA THR A 75 28.89 -5.04 5.94
C THR A 75 29.13 -4.80 4.44
N LEU A 76 29.12 -3.54 4.01
CA LEU A 76 29.25 -3.15 2.59
C LEU A 76 30.72 -3.09 2.13
N GLY A 77 31.68 -2.99 3.04
CA GLY A 77 33.11 -3.10 2.73
C GLY A 77 33.56 -4.54 2.49
N SER A 78 32.78 -5.53 2.97
CA SER A 78 33.09 -6.94 2.79
C SER A 78 32.83 -7.41 1.35
N TRP A 79 33.88 -7.94 0.70
CA TRP A 79 33.78 -8.57 -0.62
C TRP A 79 32.80 -9.75 -0.66
N VAL A 80 32.71 -10.51 0.45
CA VAL A 80 31.82 -11.68 0.54
C VAL A 80 30.36 -11.24 0.50
N THR A 81 30.03 -10.10 1.12
CA THR A 81 28.68 -9.52 1.07
C THR A 81 28.27 -9.24 -0.36
N TRP A 82 29.12 -8.55 -1.13
CA TRP A 82 28.86 -8.24 -2.54
C TRP A 82 28.73 -9.50 -3.40
N LYS A 83 29.62 -10.47 -3.22
CA LYS A 83 29.54 -11.75 -3.93
C LYS A 83 28.22 -12.46 -3.66
N THR A 84 27.75 -12.43 -2.41
CA THR A 84 26.47 -13.03 -2.02
C THR A 84 25.30 -12.27 -2.64
N TYR A 85 25.28 -10.94 -2.57
CA TYR A 85 24.23 -10.11 -3.15
C TYR A 85 24.12 -10.29 -4.67
N LEU A 86 25.25 -10.32 -5.38
CA LEU A 86 25.27 -10.56 -6.82
C LEU A 86 24.76 -11.96 -7.17
N ASN A 87 25.06 -12.99 -6.36
CA ASN A 87 24.51 -14.31 -6.56
C ASN A 87 22.99 -14.35 -6.35
N THR A 88 22.47 -13.67 -5.32
CA THR A 88 21.02 -13.56 -5.10
C THR A 88 20.33 -12.88 -6.27
N LEU A 89 20.88 -11.77 -6.78
CA LEU A 89 20.34 -11.08 -7.96
C LEU A 89 20.41 -11.95 -9.22
N LYS A 90 21.52 -12.69 -9.41
CA LYS A 90 21.66 -13.65 -10.51
C LYS A 90 20.57 -14.71 -10.46
N PHE A 91 20.32 -15.30 -9.30
CA PHE A 91 19.27 -16.30 -9.15
C PHE A 91 17.87 -15.71 -9.33
N ALA A 92 17.61 -14.52 -8.79
CA ALA A 92 16.36 -13.82 -9.01
C ALA A 92 16.10 -13.59 -10.50
N ALA A 93 17.08 -13.12 -11.26
CA ALA A 93 16.95 -12.91 -12.70
C ALA A 93 16.73 -14.22 -13.47
N ILE A 94 17.47 -15.28 -13.15
CA ILE A 94 17.30 -16.60 -13.78
C ILE A 94 15.89 -17.14 -13.52
N VAL A 95 15.44 -17.12 -12.26
CA VAL A 95 14.11 -17.61 -11.88
C VAL A 95 13.05 -16.79 -12.61
N TRP A 96 13.18 -15.47 -12.64
CA TRP A 96 12.20 -14.60 -13.29
C TRP A 96 12.11 -14.85 -14.80
N ALA A 97 13.25 -15.05 -15.47
CA ALA A 97 13.27 -15.40 -16.89
C ALA A 97 12.56 -16.74 -17.14
N ILE A 98 12.85 -17.76 -16.32
CA ILE A 98 12.23 -19.09 -16.45
C ILE A 98 10.73 -19.00 -16.18
N THR A 99 10.30 -18.35 -15.10
CA THR A 99 8.88 -18.27 -14.74
C THR A 99 8.08 -17.47 -15.74
N LEU A 100 8.64 -16.39 -16.29
CA LEU A 100 8.00 -15.65 -17.38
C LEU A 100 7.89 -16.49 -18.65
N PHE A 101 8.98 -17.15 -19.06
CA PHE A 101 8.99 -17.98 -20.27
C PHE A 101 7.99 -19.13 -20.17
N VAL A 102 8.03 -19.91 -19.09
CA VAL A 102 7.15 -21.05 -18.88
C VAL A 102 5.71 -20.58 -18.62
N GLY A 103 5.53 -19.59 -17.75
CA GLY A 103 4.22 -19.06 -17.40
C GLY A 103 3.46 -18.49 -18.59
N PHE A 104 4.16 -17.75 -19.47
CA PHE A 104 3.57 -17.24 -20.70
C PHE A 104 3.09 -18.37 -21.61
N TRP A 105 3.91 -19.40 -21.86
CA TRP A 105 3.52 -20.49 -22.75
C TRP A 105 2.38 -21.34 -22.18
N VAL A 106 2.40 -21.61 -20.87
CA VAL A 106 1.30 -22.32 -20.20
C VAL A 106 0.00 -21.52 -20.29
N ALA A 107 0.04 -20.22 -20.01
CA ALA A 107 -1.13 -19.35 -20.12
C ALA A 107 -1.64 -19.26 -21.56
N TYR A 108 -0.73 -19.17 -22.55
CA TYR A 108 -1.08 -19.18 -23.98
C TYR A 108 -1.80 -20.48 -24.36
N PHE A 109 -1.27 -21.63 -23.98
CA PHE A 109 -1.91 -22.92 -24.26
C PHE A 109 -3.29 -22.99 -23.60
N LEU A 110 -3.38 -22.64 -22.32
CA LEU A 110 -4.64 -22.64 -21.58
C LEU A 110 -5.70 -21.72 -22.21
N ALA A 111 -5.31 -20.51 -22.63
CA ALA A 111 -6.24 -19.53 -23.19
C ALA A 111 -6.73 -19.89 -24.61
N PHE A 112 -5.88 -20.49 -25.44
CA PHE A 112 -6.20 -20.69 -26.86
C PHE A 112 -6.54 -22.14 -27.24
N HIS A 113 -6.03 -23.13 -26.50
CA HIS A 113 -6.18 -24.55 -26.85
C HIS A 113 -7.17 -25.28 -25.94
N ILE A 114 -7.32 -24.85 -24.68
CA ILE A 114 -8.30 -25.45 -23.77
C ILE A 114 -9.62 -24.70 -23.93
N ARG A 115 -10.57 -25.32 -24.62
CA ARG A 115 -11.97 -24.87 -24.67
C ARG A 115 -12.74 -25.65 -23.62
N THR A 116 -13.17 -24.99 -22.55
CA THR A 116 -14.20 -25.54 -21.67
C THR A 116 -15.52 -25.51 -22.43
N SER A 117 -16.05 -26.70 -22.74
CA SER A 117 -17.44 -26.88 -23.19
C SER A 117 -18.43 -26.57 -22.08
#